data_AF-V8N674-F1
#
_entry.id   AF-V8N674-F1
#
_cell.length_a   1.000
_cell.length_b   1.000
_cell.length_c   1.000
_cell.angle_alpha   90.00
_cell.angle_beta   90.00
_cell.angle_gamma   90.00
#
_symmetry.space_group_name_H-M   'P 1'
#
loop_
_entity.id
_entity.type
_entity.pdbx_description
1 polymer ?
#
loop_
_entity_poly.entity_id
_entity_poly.type
_entity_poly.pdbx_seq_one_letter_code
_entity_poly.pdbx_strand_id
1 'polypeptide(L)'
;DSASSFNPVHIARSLQSLGDQYNAEIESHVQAVIAEESIRKIKKFGEVAESLSRNWISQTPGLEPERAFLAAAVKLFVKFMKKTHGDRSQINILTETINGNPEVRGYIERQGGWGNLGRSLNSP
;
A
#
# COMPACT_ATOMS: atom_id res chain seq x y z
N ASP A 1 17.71 -11.34 23.83
CA ASP A 1 17.83 -10.43 22.69
C ASP A 1 17.62 -11.14 21.36
N SER A 2 16.36 -11.31 20.96
CA SER A 2 16.06 -11.73 19.59
C SER A 2 16.09 -10.49 18.72
N ALA A 3 17.23 -10.24 18.08
CA ALA A 3 17.34 -9.24 17.03
C ALA A 3 16.17 -9.44 16.05
N SER A 4 15.20 -8.54 16.09
CA SER A 4 14.17 -8.45 15.07
C SER A 4 14.90 -8.29 13.74
N SER A 5 14.96 -9.35 12.92
CA SER A 5 15.59 -9.28 11.60
C SER A 5 14.64 -8.48 10.70
N PHE A 6 14.60 -7.17 10.88
CA PHE A 6 13.86 -6.27 10.02
C PHE A 6 14.33 -6.50 8.58
N ASN A 7 13.45 -7.08 7.78
CA ASN A 7 13.72 -7.39 6.38
C ASN A 7 12.71 -6.64 5.51
N PRO A 8 13.06 -5.44 5.01
CA PRO A 8 12.13 -4.61 4.23
C PRO A 8 11.69 -5.30 2.93
N VAL A 9 12.55 -6.13 2.34
CA VAL A 9 12.22 -6.88 1.12
C VAL A 9 11.14 -7.92 1.40
N HIS A 10 11.20 -8.62 2.55
CA HIS A 10 10.18 -9.58 2.94
C HIS A 10 8.82 -8.91 3.18
N ILE A 11 8.81 -7.75 3.86
CA ILE A 11 7.58 -6.97 4.10
C ILE A 11 6.97 -6.52 2.78
N ALA A 12 7.78 -5.94 1.89
CA ALA A 12 7.33 -5.48 0.58
C ALA A 12 6.73 -6.63 -0.25
N ARG A 13 7.38 -7.81 -0.26
CA ARG A 13 6.85 -9.00 -0.94
C ARG A 13 5.55 -9.51 -0.33
N SER A 14 5.41 -9.46 0.99
CA SER A 14 4.18 -9.92 1.67
C SER A 14 3.00 -9.00 1.35
N LEU A 15 3.21 -7.67 1.40
CA LEU A 15 2.20 -6.69 1.00
C LEU A 15 1.86 -6.78 -0.49
N GLN A 16 2.86 -7.01 -1.34
CA GLN A 16 2.64 -7.23 -2.77
C GLN A 16 1.81 -8.50 -3.00
N SER A 17 2.18 -9.62 -2.37
CA SER A 17 1.45 -10.88 -2.51
C SER A 17 0.02 -10.78 -2.00
N LEU A 18 -0.21 -10.09 -0.87
CA LEU A 18 -1.54 -9.77 -0.40
C LEU A 18 -2.28 -8.95 -1.46
N GLY A 19 -1.69 -7.83 -1.91
CA GLY A 19 -2.26 -6.95 -2.93
C GLY A 19 -2.57 -7.65 -4.26
N ASP A 20 -1.77 -8.63 -4.65
CA ASP A 20 -1.98 -9.41 -5.87
C ASP A 20 -3.24 -10.28 -5.80
N GLN A 21 -3.75 -10.63 -4.61
CA GLN A 21 -5.03 -11.33 -4.43
C GLN A 21 -6.24 -10.45 -4.83
N TYR A 22 -6.10 -9.12 -4.79
CA TYR A 22 -7.19 -8.22 -5.15
C TYR A 22 -7.41 -8.18 -6.67
N ASN A 23 -8.52 -8.75 -7.16
CA ASN A 23 -8.75 -8.92 -8.59
C ASN A 23 -9.43 -7.71 -9.29
N ALA A 24 -9.16 -6.48 -8.85
CA ALA A 24 -9.78 -5.29 -9.46
C ALA A 24 -8.99 -4.72 -10.65
N GLU A 25 -9.73 -4.10 -11.56
CA GLU A 25 -9.17 -3.31 -12.65
C GLU A 25 -8.51 -2.04 -12.10
N ILE A 26 -7.18 -2.06 -12.05
CA ILE A 26 -6.38 -0.97 -11.49
C ILE A 26 -5.87 0.01 -12.56
N GLU A 27 -6.04 -0.30 -13.84
CA GLU A 27 -5.46 0.50 -14.93
C GLU A 27 -6.07 1.91 -14.97
N SER A 28 -7.40 2.03 -14.95
CA SER A 28 -8.09 3.33 -14.92
C SER A 28 -7.69 4.17 -13.70
N HIS A 29 -7.55 3.53 -12.54
CA HIS A 29 -7.09 4.13 -11.29
C HIS A 29 -5.66 4.67 -11.40
N VAL A 30 -4.74 3.92 -12.03
CA VAL A 30 -3.36 4.34 -12.27
C VAL A 30 -3.31 5.54 -13.22
N GLN A 31 -4.09 5.51 -14.31
CA GLN A 31 -4.17 6.64 -15.24
C GLN A 31 -4.68 7.91 -14.55
N ALA A 32 -5.68 7.77 -13.67
CA ALA A 32 -6.19 8.91 -12.90
C ALA A 32 -5.12 9.53 -11.98
N VAL A 33 -4.21 8.74 -11.41
CA VAL A 33 -3.07 9.27 -10.63
C VAL A 33 -2.03 9.92 -11.54
N ILE A 34 -1.74 9.31 -12.70
CA ILE A 34 -0.74 9.84 -13.64
C ILE A 34 -1.15 11.21 -14.19
N ALA A 35 -2.43 11.36 -14.55
CA ALA A 35 -3.01 12.58 -15.11
C ALA A 35 -3.03 13.76 -14.13
N GLU A 36 -2.87 13.51 -12.84
CA GLU A 36 -2.89 14.54 -11.80
C GLU A 36 -1.61 15.39 -11.82
N GLU A 37 -1.73 16.67 -11.47
CA GLU A 37 -0.59 17.55 -11.27
C GLU A 37 0.32 17.08 -10.12
N SER A 38 1.63 17.30 -10.23
CA SER A 38 2.61 16.81 -9.26
C SER A 38 2.29 17.20 -7.80
N ILE A 39 1.78 18.41 -7.55
CA ILE A 39 1.44 18.89 -6.19
C ILE A 39 0.22 18.18 -5.59
N ARG A 40 -0.67 17.63 -6.43
CA ARG A 40 -1.88 16.92 -6.01
C ARG A 40 -1.74 15.40 -6.07
N LYS A 41 -0.69 14.91 -6.72
CA LYS A 41 -0.48 13.49 -7.03
C LYS A 41 -0.48 12.58 -5.80
N ILE A 42 0.18 12.99 -4.71
CA ILE A 42 0.19 12.24 -3.44
C ILE A 42 -1.21 12.13 -2.86
N LYS A 43 -1.96 13.24 -2.80
CA LYS A 43 -3.34 13.25 -2.34
C LYS A 43 -4.20 12.31 -3.18
N LYS A 44 -4.08 12.41 -4.52
CA LYS A 44 -4.83 11.58 -5.46
C LYS A 44 -4.49 10.09 -5.31
N PHE A 45 -3.23 9.76 -5.13
CA PHE A 45 -2.77 8.40 -4.88
C PHE A 45 -3.40 7.84 -3.60
N GLY A 46 -3.45 8.63 -2.52
CA GLY A 46 -4.11 8.26 -1.27
C GLY A 46 -5.60 7.98 -1.43
N GLU A 47 -6.34 8.88 -2.10
CA GLU A 47 -7.78 8.72 -2.39
C GLU A 47 -8.06 7.45 -3.20
N VAL A 48 -7.22 7.18 -4.21
CA VAL A 48 -7.34 5.97 -5.04
C VAL A 48 -7.03 4.71 -4.23
N ALA A 49 -5.97 4.72 -3.41
CA ALA A 49 -5.63 3.59 -2.54
C ALA A 49 -6.76 3.28 -1.54
N GLU A 50 -7.38 4.32 -0.97
CA GLU A 50 -8.51 4.19 -0.06
C GLU A 50 -9.76 3.63 -0.76
N SER A 51 -10.07 4.12 -1.96
CA SER A 51 -11.15 3.58 -2.80
C SER A 51 -10.96 2.10 -3.11
N LEU A 52 -9.75 1.73 -3.54
CA LEU A 52 -9.36 0.34 -3.82
C LEU A 52 -9.46 -0.54 -2.56
N SER A 53 -9.00 -0.04 -1.42
CA SER A 53 -9.11 -0.72 -0.12
C SER A 53 -10.56 -1.02 0.24
N ARG A 54 -11.45 -0.02 0.19
CA ARG A 54 -12.87 -0.19 0.49
C ARG A 54 -13.55 -1.22 -0.41
N ASN A 55 -13.28 -1.18 -1.71
CA ASN A 55 -13.82 -2.15 -2.65
C ASN A 55 -13.25 -3.55 -2.44
N TRP A 56 -12.03 -3.68 -1.94
CA TRP A 56 -11.49 -4.99 -1.60
C TRP A 56 -12.11 -5.57 -0.33
N ILE A 57 -12.25 -4.75 0.72
CA ILE A 57 -12.88 -5.16 1.99
C ILE A 57 -14.31 -5.66 1.73
N SER A 58 -15.07 -5.00 0.85
CA SER A 58 -16.43 -5.45 0.50
C SER A 58 -16.48 -6.82 -0.18
N GLN A 59 -15.38 -7.23 -0.83
CA GLN A 59 -15.24 -8.53 -1.50
C GLN A 59 -14.57 -9.60 -0.62
N THR A 60 -13.91 -9.19 0.47
CA THR A 60 -13.09 -10.08 1.32
C THR A 60 -13.48 -9.87 2.79
N PRO A 61 -14.54 -10.56 3.27
CA PRO A 61 -14.95 -10.48 4.67
C PRO A 61 -13.81 -10.84 5.63
N GLY A 62 -13.62 -10.03 6.68
CA GLY A 62 -12.58 -10.24 7.69
C GLY A 62 -11.21 -9.63 7.36
N LEU A 63 -11.04 -9.02 6.18
CA LEU A 63 -9.82 -8.27 5.86
C LEU A 63 -9.78 -6.95 6.64
N GLU A 64 -8.74 -6.76 7.46
CA GLU A 64 -8.59 -5.53 8.24
C GLU A 64 -8.37 -4.30 7.35
N PRO A 65 -9.00 -3.15 7.66
CA PRO A 65 -8.92 -1.95 6.83
C PRO A 65 -7.49 -1.47 6.55
N GLU A 66 -6.61 -1.51 7.54
CA GLU A 66 -5.23 -1.05 7.39
C GLU A 66 -4.39 -2.01 6.55
N ARG A 67 -4.63 -3.32 6.65
CA ARG A 67 -4.00 -4.33 5.77
C ARG A 67 -4.47 -4.16 4.33
N ALA A 68 -5.78 -3.99 4.13
CA ALA A 68 -6.36 -3.72 2.80
C ALA A 68 -5.76 -2.45 2.18
N PHE A 69 -5.65 -1.37 2.96
CA PHE A 69 -5.06 -0.12 2.50
C PHE A 69 -3.60 -0.28 2.10
N LEU A 70 -2.77 -0.87 2.97
CA LEU A 70 -1.34 -1.08 2.69
C LEU A 70 -1.14 -1.92 1.43
N ALA A 71 -1.90 -3.01 1.29
CA ALA A 71 -1.80 -3.88 0.13
C ALA A 71 -2.32 -3.21 -1.16
N ALA A 72 -3.42 -2.46 -1.08
CA ALA A 72 -3.95 -1.68 -2.22
C ALA A 72 -2.97 -0.58 -2.66
N ALA A 73 -2.37 0.15 -1.71
CA ALA A 73 -1.37 1.17 -1.98
C ALA A 73 -0.11 0.57 -2.64
N VAL A 74 0.39 -0.57 -2.16
CA VAL A 74 1.53 -1.26 -2.80
C VAL A 74 1.17 -1.73 -4.21
N LYS A 75 -0.02 -2.33 -4.42
CA LYS A 75 -0.47 -2.76 -5.75
C LYS A 75 -0.55 -1.58 -6.72
N LEU A 76 -1.13 -0.47 -6.28
CA LEU A 76 -1.23 0.78 -7.05
C LEU A 76 0.15 1.32 -7.39
N PHE A 77 1.06 1.38 -6.42
CA PHE A 77 2.44 1.86 -6.61
C PHE A 77 3.20 1.02 -7.64
N VAL A 78 3.14 -0.31 -7.55
CA VAL A 78 3.83 -1.20 -8.50
C VAL A 78 3.34 -0.95 -9.93
N LYS A 79 2.04 -0.75 -10.13
CA LYS A 79 1.47 -0.48 -11.46
C LYS A 79 1.77 0.92 -11.95
N PHE A 80 1.68 1.90 -11.06
CA PHE A 80 2.04 3.29 -11.31
C PHE A 80 3.50 3.41 -11.75
N MET A 81 4.46 2.84 -11.01
CA MET A 81 5.89 2.87 -11.37
C MET A 81 6.18 2.15 -12.69
N LYS A 82 5.45 1.07 -13.00
CA LYS A 82 5.58 0.40 -14.31
C LYS A 82 5.13 1.32 -15.45
N LYS A 83 4.04 2.07 -15.27
CA LYS A 83 3.47 2.98 -16.28
C LYS A 83 4.27 4.27 -16.45
N THR A 84 4.90 4.75 -15.38
CA THR A 84 5.81 5.91 -15.42
C THR A 84 7.25 5.51 -15.74
N HIS A 85 7.49 4.28 -16.21
CA HIS A 85 8.82 3.76 -16.56
C HIS A 85 9.87 3.91 -15.45
N GLY A 86 9.46 3.81 -14.18
CA GLY A 86 10.37 3.88 -13.05
C GLY A 86 10.80 5.31 -12.66
N ASP A 87 10.00 6.34 -12.98
CA ASP A 87 10.31 7.74 -12.65
C ASP A 87 10.64 7.92 -11.16
N ARG A 88 11.93 8.18 -10.89
CA ARG A 88 12.47 8.32 -9.53
C ARG A 88 11.92 9.54 -8.79
N SER A 89 11.41 10.54 -9.50
CA SER A 89 10.78 11.72 -8.88
C SER A 89 9.52 11.35 -8.09
N GLN A 90 8.92 10.20 -8.39
CA GLN A 90 7.66 9.73 -7.80
C GLN A 90 7.86 8.63 -6.74
N ILE A 91 9.10 8.25 -6.43
CA ILE A 91 9.37 7.07 -5.58
C ILE A 91 8.83 7.23 -4.15
N ASN A 92 8.74 8.46 -3.66
CA ASN A 92 8.28 8.76 -2.30
C ASN A 92 6.75 8.75 -2.15
N ILE A 93 5.98 8.67 -3.26
CA ILE A 93 4.52 8.79 -3.22
C ILE A 93 3.88 7.76 -2.28
N LEU A 94 4.41 6.54 -2.27
CA LEU A 94 3.93 5.47 -1.40
C LEU A 94 4.22 5.76 0.08
N THR A 95 5.46 6.13 0.40
CA THR A 95 5.87 6.41 1.78
C THR A 95 5.19 7.65 2.34
N GLU A 96 5.03 8.70 1.54
CA GLU A 96 4.33 9.92 1.95
C GLU A 96 2.83 9.67 2.15
N THR A 97 2.20 8.88 1.28
CA THR A 97 0.80 8.47 1.46
C THR A 97 0.60 7.68 2.75
N ILE A 98 1.48 6.72 3.05
CA ILE A 98 1.37 5.90 4.27
C ILE A 98 1.64 6.76 5.52
N ASN A 99 2.69 7.57 5.51
CA ASN A 99 3.04 8.43 6.65
C ASN A 99 2.01 9.54 6.90
N GLY A 100 1.34 10.00 5.85
CA GLY A 100 0.24 10.97 5.91
C GLY A 100 -1.09 10.37 6.37
N ASN A 101 -1.22 9.04 6.45
CA ASN A 101 -2.42 8.37 6.95
C ASN A 101 -2.24 8.01 8.45
N PRO A 102 -2.87 8.75 9.38
CA PRO A 102 -2.66 8.54 10.82
C PRO A 102 -3.20 7.20 11.32
N GLU A 103 -4.26 6.65 10.71
CA GLU A 103 -4.84 5.37 11.10
C GLU A 103 -3.89 4.22 10.76
N VAL A 104 -3.37 4.22 9.53
CA VAL A 104 -2.41 3.21 9.06
C VAL A 104 -1.09 3.32 9.82
N ARG A 105 -0.61 4.53 10.08
CA ARG A 105 0.59 4.75 10.91
C ARG A 105 0.38 4.20 12.33
N GLY A 106 -0.73 4.54 12.97
CA GLY A 106 -1.07 4.05 14.30
C GLY A 106 -1.24 2.53 14.33
N TYR A 107 -1.76 1.92 13.27
CA TYR A 107 -1.82 0.47 13.13
C TYR A 107 -0.43 -0.16 13.09
N ILE A 108 0.48 0.35 12.25
CA ILE A 108 1.86 -0.14 12.18
C ILE A 108 2.54 -0.05 13.55
N GLU A 109 2.34 1.05 14.28
CA GLU A 109 2.86 1.24 15.64
C GLU A 109 2.29 0.21 16.63
N ARG A 110 0.97 -0.02 16.62
CA ARG A 110 0.31 -1.04 17.46
C ARG A 110 0.79 -2.46 17.17
N GLN A 111 1.17 -2.74 15.92
CA GLN A 111 1.77 -4.02 15.55
C GLN A 111 3.23 -4.17 16.05
N GLY A 112 3.84 -3.11 16.62
CA GLY A 112 5.24 -3.09 17.03
C GLY A 112 6.20 -2.71 15.90
N GLY A 113 5.70 -1.95 14.92
CA GLY A 113 6.45 -1.46 13.77
C GLY A 113 6.46 -2.41 12.58
N TRP A 114 7.08 -1.96 11.48
CA TRP A 114 7.16 -2.68 10.21
C TRP A 114 7.73 -4.10 10.33
N GLY A 115 8.74 -4.30 11.19
CA GLY A 115 9.37 -5.61 11.38
C GLY A 115 8.45 -6.67 12.01
N ASN A 116 7.49 -6.26 12.82
CA ASN A 116 6.50 -7.16 13.40
C ASN A 116 5.28 -7.33 12.47
N LEU A 117 4.86 -6.26 11.80
CA LEU A 117 3.82 -6.32 10.78
C LEU A 117 4.15 -7.35 9.68
N GLY A 118 5.39 -7.40 9.21
CA GLY A 118 5.83 -8.39 8.23
C GLY A 118 5.62 -9.85 8.66
N ARG A 119 5.55 -10.12 9.98
CA ARG A 119 5.25 -11.46 10.51
C ARG A 119 3.75 -11.70 10.58
N SER A 120 2.96 -10.71 11.00
CA SER A 120 1.50 -10.85 11.14
C SER A 120 0.77 -10.92 9.80
N LEU A 121 1.33 -10.34 8.73
CA LEU A 121 0.76 -10.44 7.38
C LEU A 121 0.67 -11.88 6.83
N ASN A 122 1.48 -12.80 7.36
CA ASN A 122 1.52 -14.21 6.96
C ASN A 122 0.77 -15.14 7.93
N SER A 123 0.19 -14.61 9.00
CA SER A 123 -0.66 -15.38 9.90
C SER A 123 -2.09 -15.41 9.35
N PRO A 124 -2.76 -16.58 9.34
CA PRO A 124 -4.14 -16.72 8.90
C PRO A 124 -5.11 -15.91 9.75
#